data_AF-A0A939WV55-F1
#
_entry.id   AF-A0A939WV55-F1
#
_cell.length_a   1.000
_cell.length_b   1.000
_cell.length_c   1.000
_cell.angle_alpha   90.00
_cell.angle_beta   90.00
_cell.angle_gamma   90.00
#
_symmetry.space_group_name_H-M   'P 1'
#
loop_
_entity.id
_entity.type
_entity.pdbx_description
1 polymer ?
#
loop_
_entity_poly.entity_id
_entity_poly.type
_entity_poly.pdbx_seq_one_letter_code
_entity_poly.pdbx_strand_id
1 'polypeptide(L)'
;MKDDFELAYINAVHQNDIDGDGEIDETLIEVIKIKSGSTVPNKPYLIRAKTTGVKTISVENATVYAAEEESVDCSTTIAKFTFTGNYSTVSYETMSKNKYYTMVGGEQDYTLVGGQLGFIGDDSGLKPFRWYMKAESRNSRYNTSNAARAITVSVIDEEATGISQSRRQ
;
A
#
# COMPACT_ATOMS: atom_id res chain seq x y z
N MET A 1 3.19 3.20 -21.57
CA MET A 1 3.40 3.41 -20.12
C MET A 1 4.79 3.93 -19.73
N LYS A 2 5.82 3.90 -20.59
CA LYS A 2 7.22 3.80 -20.15
C LYS A 2 7.88 5.04 -19.52
N ASP A 3 7.39 6.26 -19.76
CA ASP A 3 8.17 7.44 -19.37
C ASP A 3 7.61 8.22 -18.18
N ASP A 4 6.30 8.26 -17.97
CA ASP A 4 5.69 9.08 -16.90
C ASP A 4 5.51 8.35 -15.56
N PHE A 5 5.57 7.02 -15.56
CA PHE A 5 5.26 6.21 -14.38
C PHE A 5 6.38 5.26 -14.02
N GLU A 6 6.46 4.94 -12.74
CA GLU A 6 7.21 3.84 -12.18
C GLU A 6 6.24 2.85 -11.57
N LEU A 7 6.51 1.56 -11.79
CA LEU A 7 5.73 0.47 -11.24
C LEU A 7 6.63 -0.37 -10.33
N ALA A 8 6.05 -0.93 -9.28
CA ALA A 8 6.75 -1.84 -8.40
C ALA A 8 5.84 -2.97 -7.88
N TYR A 9 6.42 -4.16 -7.72
CA TYR A 9 5.80 -5.25 -6.98
C TYR A 9 6.00 -5.01 -5.48
N ILE A 10 4.99 -5.35 -4.68
CA ILE A 10 5.15 -5.49 -3.23
C ILE A 10 5.98 -6.76 -2.99
N ASN A 11 7.08 -6.65 -2.24
CA ASN A 11 7.99 -7.77 -1.98
C ASN A 11 7.92 -8.23 -0.52
N ALA A 12 8.09 -7.31 0.43
CA ALA A 12 8.14 -7.64 1.85
C ALA A 12 7.61 -6.48 2.71
N VAL A 13 7.31 -6.81 3.96
CA VAL A 13 7.03 -5.82 5.01
C VAL A 13 8.04 -6.02 6.13
N HIS A 14 8.72 -4.95 6.51
CA HIS A 14 9.64 -4.94 7.64
C HIS A 14 9.06 -4.08 8.77
N GLN A 15 9.33 -4.46 10.01
CA GLN A 15 8.90 -3.72 11.18
C GLN A 15 10.10 -3.51 12.08
N ASN A 16 10.36 -2.25 12.43
CA ASN A 16 11.53 -1.86 13.18
C ASN A 16 11.10 -1.21 14.50
N ASP A 17 11.79 -1.64 15.56
CA ASP A 17 11.87 -0.99 16.85
C ASP A 17 13.16 -0.14 16.81
N ILE A 18 13.01 1.17 16.67
CA ILE A 18 14.11 2.11 16.40
C ILE A 18 14.72 2.59 17.73
N ASP A 19 13.91 2.74 18.78
CA ASP A 19 14.37 3.21 20.09
C ASP A 19 14.63 2.10 21.12
N GLY A 20 14.29 0.85 20.79
CA GLY A 20 14.55 -0.34 21.57
C GLY A 20 13.56 -0.58 22.72
N ASP A 21 12.39 0.07 22.70
CA ASP A 21 11.39 -0.05 23.77
C ASP A 21 10.52 -1.32 23.67
N GLY A 22 10.69 -2.10 22.59
CA GLY A 22 9.96 -3.33 22.32
C GLY A 22 8.64 -3.13 21.57
N GLU A 23 8.28 -1.89 21.22
CA GLU A 23 7.17 -1.54 20.35
C GLU A 23 7.64 -1.30 18.91
N ILE A 24 6.70 -1.29 17.96
CA ILE A 24 7.02 -1.03 16.56
C ILE A 24 6.89 0.47 16.27
N ASP A 25 8.01 1.10 15.94
CA ASP A 25 8.08 2.50 15.53
C ASP A 25 7.79 2.68 14.05
N GLU A 26 8.35 1.79 13.23
CA GLU A 26 8.36 1.93 11.78
C GLU A 26 7.90 0.63 11.12
N THR A 27 7.08 0.79 10.08
CA THR A 27 6.74 -0.29 9.16
C THR A 27 7.21 0.11 7.76
N LEU A 28 7.99 -0.74 7.10
CA LEU A 28 8.50 -0.51 5.75
C LEU A 28 7.83 -1.48 4.78
N ILE A 29 7.40 -1.00 3.62
CA ILE A 29 7.07 -1.87 2.49
C ILE A 29 8.27 -1.89 1.57
N GLU A 30 8.90 -3.05 1.43
CA GLU A 30 9.92 -3.29 0.43
C GLU A 30 9.28 -3.61 -0.91
N VAL A 31 9.80 -3.00 -1.98
CA VAL A 31 9.25 -3.13 -3.32
C VAL A 31 10.33 -3.41 -4.35
N ILE A 32 9.98 -4.22 -5.36
CA ILE A 32 10.84 -4.47 -6.51
C ILE A 32 10.36 -3.62 -7.68
N LYS A 33 11.18 -2.67 -8.11
CA LYS A 33 10.90 -1.81 -9.26
C LYS A 33 10.85 -2.63 -10.56
N ILE A 34 9.80 -2.41 -11.35
CA ILE A 34 9.63 -3.05 -12.66
C ILE A 34 10.40 -2.25 -13.72
N LYS A 35 11.59 -2.73 -14.09
CA LYS A 35 12.45 -2.05 -15.10
C LYS A 35 12.05 -2.37 -16.54
N SER A 36 11.47 -3.55 -16.79
CA SER A 36 11.00 -4.00 -18.10
C SER A 36 10.03 -5.17 -17.95
N GLY A 37 9.17 -5.40 -18.95
CA GLY A 37 8.20 -6.50 -18.96
C GLY A 37 6.75 -6.00 -18.85
N SER A 38 5.83 -6.94 -18.61
CA SER A 38 4.40 -6.68 -18.40
C SER A 38 4.00 -6.94 -16.95
N THR A 39 2.96 -6.26 -16.48
CA THR A 39 2.28 -6.63 -15.24
C THR A 39 1.57 -7.97 -15.40
N VAL A 40 1.45 -8.70 -14.31
CA VAL A 40 0.61 -9.90 -14.24
C VAL A 40 -0.83 -9.43 -13.96
N PRO A 41 -1.83 -9.93 -14.70
CA PRO A 41 -3.23 -9.60 -14.44
C PRO A 41 -3.63 -9.92 -13.00
N ASN A 42 -4.60 -9.19 -12.46
CA ASN A 42 -5.18 -9.41 -11.13
C ASN A 42 -4.23 -9.25 -9.93
N LYS A 43 -2.95 -8.91 -10.13
CA LYS A 43 -2.01 -8.66 -9.02
C LYS A 43 -1.99 -7.18 -8.59
N PRO A 44 -1.88 -6.89 -7.27
CA PRO A 44 -1.70 -5.53 -6.80
C PRO A 44 -0.29 -5.00 -7.12
N TYR A 45 -0.22 -3.74 -7.56
CA TYR A 45 1.01 -3.02 -7.90
C TYR A 45 1.00 -1.63 -7.28
N LEU A 46 2.19 -1.13 -6.95
CA LEU A 46 2.37 0.30 -6.70
C LEU A 46 2.68 1.01 -8.01
N ILE A 47 2.00 2.12 -8.26
CA ILE A 47 2.22 2.99 -9.41
C ILE A 47 2.52 4.40 -8.88
N ARG A 48 3.65 4.96 -9.29
CA ARG A 48 4.07 6.33 -8.96
C ARG A 48 4.23 7.13 -10.24
N ALA A 49 3.66 8.33 -10.30
CA ALA A 49 4.00 9.31 -11.33
C ALA A 49 5.39 9.88 -11.04
N LYS A 50 6.27 9.94 -12.04
CA LYS A 50 7.63 10.48 -11.88
C LYS A 50 7.66 11.99 -11.66
N THR A 51 6.59 12.68 -12.05
CA THR A 51 6.45 14.13 -11.88
C THR A 51 5.05 14.46 -11.35
N THR A 52 4.93 15.60 -10.67
CA THR A 52 3.64 16.14 -10.21
C THR A 52 2.71 16.48 -11.37
N GLY A 53 1.40 16.52 -11.09
CA GLY A 53 0.35 16.86 -12.05
C GLY A 53 -0.53 15.67 -12.44
N VAL A 54 -1.62 15.93 -13.16
CA VAL A 54 -2.51 14.88 -13.66
C VAL A 54 -1.78 14.10 -14.75
N LYS A 55 -1.74 12.77 -14.60
CA LYS A 55 -1.19 11.85 -15.58
C LYS A 55 -2.26 10.85 -16.00
N THR A 56 -2.31 10.54 -17.29
CA THR A 56 -3.28 9.60 -17.85
C THR A 56 -2.58 8.32 -18.25
N ILE A 57 -3.12 7.18 -17.82
CA ILE A 57 -2.72 5.87 -18.30
C ILE A 57 -3.66 5.48 -19.44
N SER A 58 -3.16 5.51 -20.67
CA SER A 58 -3.88 4.99 -21.83
C SER A 58 -3.51 3.53 -22.07
N VAL A 59 -4.51 2.69 -22.26
CA VAL A 59 -4.37 1.26 -22.53
C VAL A 59 -4.92 0.99 -23.93
N GLU A 60 -4.04 0.60 -24.86
CA GLU A 60 -4.39 0.26 -26.25
C GLU A 60 -4.02 -1.20 -26.52
N ASN A 61 -4.83 -1.90 -27.34
CA ASN A 61 -4.60 -3.30 -27.73
C ASN A 61 -4.36 -4.27 -26.55
N ALA A 62 -4.96 -3.99 -25.39
CA ALA A 62 -4.77 -4.85 -24.22
C ALA A 62 -5.68 -6.08 -24.26
N THR A 63 -5.09 -7.21 -23.86
CA THR A 63 -5.86 -8.40 -23.50
C THR A 63 -6.51 -8.18 -22.14
N VAL A 64 -7.84 -8.21 -22.09
CA VAL A 64 -8.61 -8.11 -20.86
C VAL A 64 -8.73 -9.50 -20.24
N TYR A 65 -8.50 -9.58 -18.93
CA TYR A 65 -8.65 -10.80 -18.15
C TYR A 65 -9.91 -10.70 -17.28
N ALA A 66 -10.50 -11.83 -16.91
CA ALA A 66 -11.60 -11.85 -15.96
C ALA A 66 -11.12 -11.27 -14.62
N ALA A 67 -11.96 -10.42 -14.03
CA ALA A 67 -11.68 -9.82 -12.73
C ALA A 67 -11.72 -10.91 -11.65
N GLU A 68 -10.59 -11.09 -10.97
CA GLU A 68 -10.45 -11.99 -9.82
C GLU A 68 -9.72 -11.24 -8.71
N GLU A 69 -10.24 -11.30 -7.49
CA GLU A 69 -9.56 -10.72 -6.34
C GLU A 69 -8.36 -11.59 -5.97
N GLU A 70 -7.16 -11.15 -6.34
CA GLU A 70 -5.94 -11.71 -5.76
C GLU A 70 -5.42 -10.85 -4.62
N SER A 71 -4.69 -11.51 -3.73
CA SER A 71 -3.96 -10.87 -2.65
C SER A 71 -2.48 -11.25 -2.69
N VAL A 72 -1.65 -10.37 -2.17
CA VAL A 72 -0.26 -10.62 -1.86
C VAL A 72 -0.13 -10.55 -0.34
N ASP A 73 0.36 -11.61 0.29
CA ASP A 73 0.63 -11.60 1.70
C ASP A 73 2.13 -11.47 2.01
N CYS A 74 2.44 -10.59 2.94
CA CYS A 74 3.74 -10.42 3.54
C CYS A 74 3.61 -10.71 5.03
N SER A 75 4.67 -11.17 5.69
CA SER A 75 4.61 -11.50 7.11
C SER A 75 5.89 -11.15 7.84
N THR A 76 5.72 -10.71 9.08
CA THR A 76 6.77 -10.62 10.08
C THR A 76 6.53 -11.68 11.15
N THR A 77 7.41 -11.75 12.15
CA THR A 77 7.22 -12.64 13.31
C THR A 77 5.95 -12.34 14.10
N ILE A 78 5.47 -11.08 14.07
CA ILE A 78 4.39 -10.60 14.93
C ILE A 78 3.09 -10.29 14.19
N ALA A 79 3.13 -10.08 12.86
CA ALA A 79 1.97 -9.72 12.07
C ALA A 79 1.96 -10.38 10.68
N LYS A 80 0.76 -10.59 10.15
CA LYS A 80 0.51 -10.89 8.74
C LYS A 80 -0.11 -9.65 8.08
N PHE A 81 0.43 -9.26 6.95
CA PHE A 81 -0.07 -8.18 6.10
C PHE A 81 -0.61 -8.78 4.82
N THR A 82 -1.87 -8.51 4.50
CA THR A 82 -2.50 -8.98 3.26
C THR A 82 -2.91 -7.76 2.44
N PHE A 83 -2.34 -7.62 1.25
CA PHE A 83 -2.66 -6.57 0.28
C PHE A 83 -3.61 -7.14 -0.76
N THR A 84 -4.81 -6.58 -0.85
CA THR A 84 -5.85 -7.09 -1.76
C THR A 84 -6.25 -6.01 -2.74
N GLY A 85 -6.26 -6.34 -4.04
CA GLY A 85 -6.81 -5.49 -5.08
C GLY A 85 -8.33 -5.66 -5.18
N ASN A 86 -9.07 -4.58 -5.41
CA ASN A 86 -10.51 -4.61 -5.60
C ASN A 86 -10.90 -4.14 -7.00
N TYR A 87 -11.81 -4.86 -7.64
CA TYR A 87 -12.39 -4.49 -8.94
C TYR A 87 -13.70 -3.72 -8.83
N SER A 88 -14.33 -3.78 -7.66
CA SER A 88 -15.61 -3.15 -7.34
C SER A 88 -15.47 -2.30 -6.09
N THR A 89 -16.39 -1.36 -5.88
CA THR A 89 -16.39 -0.53 -4.67
C THR A 89 -16.47 -1.42 -3.42
N VAL A 90 -15.59 -1.18 -2.43
CA VAL A 90 -15.71 -1.80 -1.09
C VAL A 90 -16.40 -0.80 -0.18
N SER A 91 -17.50 -1.21 0.44
CA SER A 91 -18.28 -0.30 1.30
C SER A 91 -17.48 0.11 2.54
N TYR A 92 -17.77 1.29 3.05
CA TYR A 92 -17.23 1.75 4.33
C TYR A 92 -17.50 0.74 5.46
N GLU A 93 -18.71 0.18 5.53
CA GLU A 93 -19.07 -0.82 6.54
C GLU A 93 -18.14 -2.04 6.48
N THR A 94 -17.86 -2.55 5.27
CA THR A 94 -16.93 -3.67 5.07
C THR A 94 -15.51 -3.28 5.46
N MET A 95 -15.03 -2.09 5.08
CA MET A 95 -13.71 -1.59 5.45
C MET A 95 -13.56 -1.47 6.97
N SER A 96 -14.52 -0.83 7.63
CA SER A 96 -14.54 -0.56 9.07
C SER A 96 -14.62 -1.85 9.87
N LYS A 97 -15.56 -2.75 9.54
CA LYS A 97 -15.74 -4.05 10.22
C LYS A 97 -14.49 -4.92 10.16
N ASN A 98 -13.80 -4.92 9.02
CA ASN A 98 -12.62 -5.76 8.82
C ASN A 98 -11.30 -5.06 9.13
N LYS A 99 -11.35 -3.81 9.62
CA LYS A 99 -10.18 -2.98 9.90
C LYS A 99 -9.22 -2.91 8.71
N TYR A 100 -9.77 -2.64 7.54
CA TYR A 100 -8.97 -2.44 6.34
C TYR A 100 -8.31 -1.06 6.38
N TYR A 101 -7.02 -1.04 6.09
CA TYR A 101 -6.20 0.15 6.02
C TYR A 101 -6.02 0.54 4.56
N THR A 102 -5.99 1.84 4.31
CA THR A 102 -5.65 2.44 3.02
C THR A 102 -4.52 3.43 3.20
N MET A 103 -3.84 3.82 2.13
CA MET A 103 -2.89 4.92 2.21
C MET A 103 -3.65 6.25 2.36
N VAL A 104 -3.21 7.11 3.30
CA VAL A 104 -3.80 8.41 3.58
C VAL A 104 -3.05 9.52 2.83
N GLY A 105 -3.83 10.36 2.15
CA GLY A 105 -3.43 11.62 1.52
C GLY A 105 -4.68 12.28 0.90
N GLY A 106 -4.95 13.56 1.21
CA GLY A 106 -6.18 14.26 0.74
C GLY A 106 -6.14 14.66 -0.75
N GLU A 107 -7.20 15.21 -1.37
CA GLU A 107 -8.63 14.97 -1.16
C GLU A 107 -9.12 13.99 -2.25
N GLN A 108 -8.81 12.71 -1.99
CA GLN A 108 -9.59 11.51 -2.32
C GLN A 108 -9.58 10.97 -3.77
N ASP A 109 -8.52 10.22 -4.06
CA ASP A 109 -8.60 8.87 -4.66
C ASP A 109 -7.34 8.06 -4.27
N TYR A 110 -7.17 7.82 -2.96
CA TYR A 110 -6.14 7.00 -2.29
C TYR A 110 -4.80 6.87 -3.02
N THR A 111 -3.90 7.83 -2.80
CA THR A 111 -2.53 7.81 -3.33
C THR A 111 -1.51 7.89 -2.20
N LEU A 112 -0.31 7.38 -2.44
CA LEU A 112 0.81 7.45 -1.51
C LEU A 112 1.36 8.90 -1.42
N VAL A 113 0.90 9.67 -0.43
CA VAL A 113 1.49 10.97 -0.04
C VAL A 113 1.80 10.90 1.46
N GLY A 114 2.98 11.35 1.88
CA GLY A 114 3.54 11.10 3.23
C GLY A 114 3.80 9.62 3.60
N GLY A 115 3.45 8.64 2.76
CA GLY A 115 3.65 7.21 3.03
C GLY A 115 2.77 6.67 4.16
N GLN A 116 1.81 7.45 4.64
CA GLN A 116 1.04 7.04 5.80
C GLN A 116 -0.10 6.10 5.41
N LEU A 117 -0.29 5.05 6.19
CA LEU A 117 -1.56 4.34 6.20
C LEU A 117 -2.51 5.06 7.13
N GLY A 118 -3.80 4.89 6.88
CA GLY A 118 -4.80 5.21 7.86
C GLY A 118 -6.02 4.35 7.73
N PHE A 119 -6.78 4.43 8.79
CA PHE A 119 -8.12 3.88 8.86
C PHE A 119 -9.05 4.77 8.05
N ILE A 120 -9.92 4.17 7.25
CA ILE A 120 -10.97 4.92 6.56
C ILE A 120 -12.03 5.28 7.60
N GLY A 121 -12.02 6.55 8.03
CA GLY A 121 -13.13 7.18 8.76
C GLY A 121 -14.25 7.63 7.81
N ASP A 122 -15.43 7.77 8.38
CA ASP A 122 -16.79 7.78 7.83
C ASP A 122 -17.03 8.33 6.39
N ASP A 123 -17.91 7.62 5.68
CA ASP A 123 -18.60 7.90 4.40
C ASP A 123 -17.88 7.80 3.04
N SER A 124 -16.58 7.45 2.98
CA SER A 124 -15.92 7.15 1.69
C SER A 124 -15.54 5.68 1.57
N GLY A 125 -16.36 4.88 0.87
CA GLY A 125 -15.97 3.53 0.46
C GLY A 125 -14.70 3.54 -0.41
N LEU A 126 -14.03 2.39 -0.53
CA LEU A 126 -12.89 2.24 -1.42
C LEU A 126 -13.41 2.13 -2.86
N LYS A 127 -13.00 3.03 -3.75
CA LYS A 127 -13.43 3.00 -5.16
C LYS A 127 -12.87 1.77 -5.90
N PRO A 128 -13.48 1.35 -7.02
CA PRO A 128 -12.96 0.29 -7.88
C PRO A 128 -11.50 0.51 -8.31
N PHE A 129 -10.81 -0.58 -8.63
CA PHE A 129 -9.42 -0.60 -9.09
C PHE A 129 -8.46 0.09 -8.12
N ARG A 130 -8.60 -0.23 -6.82
CA ARG A 130 -7.69 0.18 -5.75
C ARG A 130 -7.18 -1.06 -5.04
N TRP A 131 -6.39 -0.85 -4.00
CA TRP A 131 -6.01 -1.91 -3.09
C TRP A 131 -6.18 -1.43 -1.65
N TYR A 132 -6.39 -2.37 -0.74
CA TYR A 132 -6.40 -2.15 0.70
C TYR A 132 -5.48 -3.16 1.38
N MET A 133 -5.12 -2.88 2.62
CA MET A 133 -4.28 -3.74 3.43
C MET A 133 -5.05 -4.20 4.67
N LYS A 134 -4.96 -5.49 5.00
CA LYS A 134 -5.36 -6.04 6.30
C LYS A 134 -4.10 -6.40 7.08
N ALA A 135 -3.97 -5.90 8.31
CA ALA A 135 -2.92 -6.30 9.24
C ALA A 135 -3.51 -7.16 10.36
N GLU A 136 -3.03 -8.39 10.49
CA GLU A 136 -3.50 -9.34 11.50
C GLU A 136 -2.35 -9.69 12.44
N SER A 137 -2.59 -9.53 13.74
CA SER A 137 -1.67 -9.98 14.78
C SER A 137 -1.50 -11.50 14.70
N ARG A 138 -0.24 -11.97 14.68
CA ARG A 138 0.10 -13.40 14.84
C ARG A 138 0.28 -13.76 16.32
N ASN A 139 0.52 -12.77 17.18
CA ASN A 139 0.64 -12.94 18.62
C ASN A 139 0.30 -11.64 19.37
N SER A 140 0.05 -11.74 20.67
CA SER A 140 -0.41 -10.63 21.52
C SER A 140 0.50 -9.40 21.59
N ARG A 141 1.71 -9.43 21.01
CA ARG A 141 2.63 -8.28 20.96
C ARG A 141 2.30 -7.30 19.86
N TYR A 142 1.57 -7.71 18.82
CA TYR A 142 1.18 -6.78 17.75
C TYR A 142 -0.07 -5.99 18.14
N ASN A 143 0.13 -4.76 18.60
CA ASN A 143 -0.96 -3.87 18.93
C ASN A 143 -1.50 -3.15 17.68
N THR A 144 -2.62 -3.64 17.14
CA THR A 144 -3.31 -3.03 15.98
C THR A 144 -3.80 -1.60 16.21
N SER A 145 -3.85 -1.10 17.45
CA SER A 145 -4.20 0.30 17.75
C SER A 145 -3.06 1.30 17.49
N ASN A 146 -1.81 0.82 17.44
CA ASN A 146 -0.63 1.59 17.02
C ASN A 146 -0.18 1.24 15.60
N ALA A 147 -0.85 0.29 14.93
CA ALA A 147 -0.47 -0.17 13.61
C ALA A 147 -0.59 0.95 12.57
N ALA A 148 0.59 1.38 12.11
CA ALA A 148 0.88 2.24 10.98
C ALA A 148 0.50 3.72 11.11
N ARG A 149 1.33 4.48 11.85
CA ARG A 149 1.35 5.96 11.74
C ARG A 149 2.07 6.45 10.47
N ALA A 150 2.96 5.63 9.91
CA ALA A 150 3.60 5.84 8.61
C ALA A 150 4.12 4.51 8.05
N ILE A 151 4.04 4.31 6.74
CA ILE A 151 4.79 3.29 6.02
C ILE A 151 5.77 3.95 5.04
N THR A 152 7.04 3.63 5.17
CA THR A 152 8.02 4.04 4.17
C THR A 152 8.14 2.96 3.09
N VAL A 153 8.11 3.38 1.83
CA VAL A 153 8.39 2.48 0.69
C VAL A 153 9.89 2.46 0.46
N SER A 154 10.48 1.27 0.55
CA SER A 154 11.88 1.01 0.25
C SER A 154 12.00 0.25 -1.06
N VAL A 155 12.80 0.76 -2.00
CA VAL A 155 13.02 0.11 -3.29
C VAL A 155 14.32 -0.70 -3.20
N ILE A 156 14.31 -1.96 -3.63
CA ILE A 156 15.53 -2.77 -3.65
C ILE A 156 16.58 -2.07 -4.55
N ASP A 157 17.80 -1.93 -4.02
CA ASP A 157 18.95 -1.23 -4.62
C ASP A 157 18.90 0.31 -4.62
N GLU A 158 17.91 0.94 -3.99
CA GLU A 158 17.87 2.39 -3.76
C GLU A 158 17.70 2.66 -2.25
N GLU A 159 18.16 3.81 -1.75
CA GLU A 159 17.82 4.20 -0.38
C GLU A 159 16.29 4.33 -0.26
N ALA A 160 15.74 4.05 0.92
CA ALA A 160 14.34 4.25 1.20
C ALA A 160 13.96 5.71 0.86
N THR A 161 13.27 5.93 -0.25
CA THR A 161 12.98 7.28 -0.77
C THR A 161 11.82 7.90 -0.02
N GLY A 162 11.77 7.72 1.31
CA GLY A 162 10.65 8.02 2.19
C GLY A 162 9.81 9.14 1.65
N ILE A 163 8.53 8.86 1.41
CA ILE A 163 7.56 9.90 1.13
C ILE A 163 7.64 10.81 2.36
N SER A 164 8.27 11.98 2.17
CA SER A 164 9.16 12.58 3.17
C SER A 164 8.52 12.81 4.53
N GLN A 165 9.26 12.47 5.59
CA GLN A 165 9.00 12.75 7.01
C GLN A 165 8.20 14.05 7.23
N SER A 166 6.96 13.96 7.73
CA SER A 166 6.43 15.05 8.54
C SER A 166 6.99 14.86 9.94
N ARG A 167 8.06 15.61 10.26
CA ARG A 167 8.49 15.78 11.65
C ARG A 167 7.29 16.34 12.42
N ARG A 168 6.89 15.65 13.48
CA ARG A 168 6.06 16.23 14.53
C ARG A 168 6.80 17.44 15.09
N GLN A 169 6.18 18.62 15.01
CA GLN A 169 6.41 19.68 15.98
C GLN A 169 5.63 19.34 17.25
#